data_AF-Q97G68-F1
#
_entry.id   AF-Q97G68-F1
#
_cell.length_a   1.000
_cell.length_b   1.000
_cell.length_c   1.000
_cell.angle_alpha   90.00
_cell.angle_beta   90.00
_cell.angle_gamma   90.00
#
_symmetry.space_group_name_H-M   'P 1'
#
loop_
_entity.id
_entity.type
_entity.pdbx_description
1 polymer ?
#
loop_
_entity_poly.entity_id
_entity_poly.type
_entity_poly.pdbx_seq_one_letter_code
_entity_poly.pdbx_strand_id
1 'polypeptide(L)'
;MNSILSSFKKNQKGIILILIASICTTIGQTLWKMSAMHNMLYILIGFFFYGIGAVGMIIALKYGSFSVIHPMMSMGYVFTIIVSYILLKESVGLGKIIGVILIMFGVAFIGLGDE
;
A
#
# COMPACT_ATOMS: atom_id res chain seq x y z
N MET A 1 2.22 2.11 -27.61
CA MET A 1 1.20 1.26 -26.94
C MET A 1 1.72 -0.13 -26.54
N ASN A 2 2.69 -0.72 -27.26
CA ASN A 2 3.27 -2.03 -26.89
C ASN A 2 4.30 -2.01 -25.75
N SER A 3 5.01 -0.88 -25.48
CA SER A 3 5.98 -0.80 -24.38
C SER A 3 5.32 -0.77 -22.99
N ILE A 4 4.17 -0.10 -22.87
CA ILE A 4 3.40 0.01 -21.63
C ILE A 4 2.94 -1.37 -21.15
N LEU A 5 2.41 -2.20 -22.07
CA LEU A 5 1.99 -3.56 -21.73
C LEU A 5 3.17 -4.46 -21.38
N SER A 6 4.36 -4.24 -21.96
CA SER A 6 5.56 -5.03 -21.65
C SER A 6 6.17 -4.68 -20.30
N SER A 7 6.24 -3.39 -19.93
CA SER A 7 6.73 -2.96 -18.60
C SER A 7 5.80 -3.44 -17.49
N PHE A 8 4.48 -3.37 -17.72
CA PHE A 8 3.49 -3.96 -16.81
C PHE A 8 3.65 -5.48 -16.69
N LYS A 9 3.78 -6.23 -17.80
CA LYS A 9 3.98 -7.69 -17.75
C LYS A 9 5.28 -8.08 -17.03
N LYS A 10 6.36 -7.30 -17.19
CA LYS A 10 7.66 -7.54 -16.55
C LYS A 10 7.56 -7.39 -15.03
N ASN A 11 6.87 -6.35 -14.56
CA ASN A 11 6.77 -6.02 -13.14
C ASN A 11 5.48 -6.53 -12.47
N GLN A 12 4.58 -7.20 -13.20
CA GLN A 12 3.24 -7.60 -12.75
C GLN A 12 3.28 -8.40 -11.43
N LYS A 13 4.23 -9.34 -11.31
CA LYS A 13 4.38 -10.16 -10.11
C LYS A 13 4.77 -9.31 -8.90
N GLY A 14 5.72 -8.40 -9.05
CA GLY A 14 6.11 -7.45 -8.00
C GLY A 14 4.97 -6.51 -7.62
N ILE A 15 4.21 -6.01 -8.61
CA ILE A 15 3.05 -5.13 -8.38
C ILE A 15 1.97 -5.84 -7.56
N ILE A 16 1.61 -7.08 -7.92
CA ILE A 16 0.62 -7.84 -7.16
C ILE A 16 1.12 -8.07 -5.73
N LEU A 17 2.40 -8.42 -5.57
CA LEU A 17 2.98 -8.69 -4.26
C LEU A 17 3.04 -7.44 -3.37
N ILE A 18 3.39 -6.27 -3.92
CA ILE A 18 3.43 -5.02 -3.14
C ILE A 18 2.04 -4.54 -2.77
N LEU A 19 1.02 -4.81 -3.59
CA LEU A 19 -0.37 -4.51 -3.25
C LEU A 19 -0.84 -5.38 -2.09
N ILE A 20 -0.55 -6.68 -2.12
CA ILE A 20 -0.86 -7.60 -1.00
C ILE A 20 -0.10 -7.17 0.26
N ALA A 21 1.19 -6.85 0.13
CA ALA A 21 2.02 -6.37 1.22
C ALA A 21 1.47 -5.08 1.84
N SER A 22 1.06 -4.12 1.02
CA SER A 22 0.51 -2.85 1.49
C SER A 22 -0.79 -3.03 2.26
N ILE A 23 -1.71 -3.91 1.81
CA ILE A 23 -2.92 -4.29 2.56
C ILE A 23 -2.53 -4.87 3.93
N CYS A 24 -1.55 -5.77 3.97
CA CYS A 24 -1.06 -6.38 5.20
C CYS A 24 -0.48 -5.33 6.17
N THR A 25 0.31 -4.39 5.66
CA THR A 25 0.84 -3.28 6.47
C THR A 25 -0.25 -2.34 6.97
N THR A 26 -1.26 -2.03 6.16
CA THR A 26 -2.41 -1.19 6.53
C THR A 26 -3.22 -1.83 7.65
N ILE A 27 -3.42 -3.16 7.60
CA ILE A 27 -4.06 -3.91 8.69
C ILE A 27 -3.23 -3.77 9.97
N GLY A 28 -1.91 -3.98 9.89
CA GLY A 28 -1.01 -3.80 11.04
C GLY A 28 -1.09 -2.40 11.66
N GLN A 29 -1.04 -1.36 10.83
CA GLN A 29 -1.16 0.04 11.25
C GLN A 29 -2.53 0.33 11.89
N THR A 30 -3.60 -0.23 11.34
CA THR A 30 -4.96 -0.06 11.88
C THR A 30 -5.10 -0.72 13.24
N LEU A 31 -4.52 -1.92 13.43
CA LEU A 31 -4.48 -2.61 14.73
C LEU A 31 -3.72 -1.79 15.77
N TRP A 32 -2.61 -1.16 15.42
CA TRP A 32 -1.91 -0.24 16.32
C TRP A 32 -2.77 0.95 16.73
N LYS A 33 -3.52 1.52 15.79
CA LYS A 33 -4.46 2.58 16.09
C LYS A 33 -5.59 2.12 17.02
N MET A 34 -6.12 0.91 16.81
CA MET A 34 -7.11 0.30 17.70
C MET A 34 -6.54 -0.03 19.09
N SER A 35 -5.25 -0.35 19.18
CA SER A 35 -4.58 -0.62 20.46
C SER A 35 -4.65 0.55 21.42
N ALA A 36 -4.66 1.79 20.90
CA ALA A 36 -4.75 2.98 21.74
C ALA A 36 -6.12 3.09 22.44
N MET A 37 -7.18 2.49 21.89
CA MET A 37 -8.53 2.52 22.44
C MET A 37 -8.90 1.26 23.23
N HIS A 38 -8.21 0.14 22.98
CA HIS A 38 -8.54 -1.15 23.57
C HIS A 38 -7.41 -1.70 24.44
N ASN A 39 -6.59 -2.62 23.90
CA ASN A 39 -5.64 -3.41 24.68
C ASN A 39 -4.28 -3.48 23.97
N MET A 40 -3.18 -3.54 24.72
CA MET A 40 -1.82 -3.69 24.18
C MET A 40 -1.60 -4.95 23.34
N LEU A 41 -2.46 -5.98 23.47
CA LEU A 41 -2.38 -7.17 22.61
C LEU A 41 -2.49 -6.83 21.11
N TYR A 42 -3.22 -5.77 20.75
CA TYR A 42 -3.32 -5.30 19.37
C TYR A 42 -1.98 -4.79 18.81
N ILE A 43 -1.05 -4.35 19.67
CA ILE A 43 0.31 -3.98 19.25
C ILE A 43 1.05 -5.18 18.70
N LEU A 44 0.99 -6.31 19.42
CA LEU A 44 1.72 -7.52 19.05
C LEU A 44 1.17 -8.11 17.74
N ILE A 45 -0.15 -8.16 17.61
CA ILE A 45 -0.82 -8.65 16.39
C ILE A 45 -0.53 -7.67 15.23
N GLY A 46 -0.63 -6.36 15.48
CA GLY A 46 -0.29 -5.35 14.48
C GLY A 46 1.15 -5.44 14.00
N PHE A 47 2.10 -5.71 14.91
CA PHE A 47 3.50 -5.91 14.58
C PHE A 47 3.71 -7.16 13.72
N PHE A 48 3.02 -8.26 14.02
CA PHE A 48 3.08 -9.47 13.20
C PHE A 48 2.59 -9.23 11.77
N PHE A 49 1.42 -8.60 11.59
CA PHE A 49 0.90 -8.25 10.27
C PHE A 49 1.80 -7.27 9.53
N TYR A 50 2.28 -6.22 10.22
CA TYR A 50 3.19 -5.26 9.62
C TYR A 50 4.50 -5.92 9.19
N GLY A 51 5.04 -6.83 10.00
CA GLY A 51 6.23 -7.62 9.68
C GLY A 51 6.04 -8.49 8.43
N ILE A 52 4.91 -9.19 8.30
CA ILE A 52 4.57 -9.94 7.08
C ILE A 52 4.50 -9.02 5.87
N GLY A 53 3.87 -7.85 6.01
CA GLY A 53 3.81 -6.85 4.97
C GLY A 53 5.20 -6.34 4.56
N ALA A 54 6.08 -6.07 5.52
CA ALA A 54 7.46 -5.64 5.26
C ALA A 54 8.28 -6.72 4.54
N VAL A 55 8.17 -7.98 4.96
CA VAL A 55 8.81 -9.12 4.26
C VAL A 55 8.24 -9.25 2.85
N GLY A 56 6.92 -9.13 2.69
CA GLY A 56 6.26 -9.13 1.38
C GLY A 56 6.76 -8.02 0.46
N MET A 57 6.98 -6.82 0.99
CA MET A 57 7.59 -5.70 0.24
C MET A 57 9.00 -6.06 -0.24
N ILE A 58 9.86 -6.59 0.64
CA ILE A 58 11.23 -6.97 0.27
C ILE A 58 11.20 -8.01 -0.85
N ILE A 59 10.29 -8.99 -0.77
CA ILE A 59 10.13 -9.99 -1.83
C ILE A 59 9.59 -9.33 -3.12
N ALA A 60 8.68 -8.36 -3.03
CA ALA A 60 8.14 -7.66 -4.19
C ALA A 60 9.23 -6.93 -4.98
N LEU A 61 10.19 -6.33 -4.28
CA LEU A 61 11.37 -5.68 -4.87
C LEU A 61 12.27 -6.65 -5.66
N LYS A 62 12.20 -7.96 -5.41
CA LYS A 62 12.93 -8.96 -6.21
C LYS A 62 12.28 -9.21 -7.57
N TYR A 63 10.99 -8.88 -7.73
CA TYR A 63 10.18 -9.19 -8.91
C TYR A 63 9.79 -7.96 -9.75
N GLY A 64 10.36 -6.80 -9.46
CA GLY A 64 10.14 -5.58 -10.25
C GLY A 64 11.22 -4.54 -9.99
N SER A 65 11.26 -3.51 -10.84
CA SER A 65 12.16 -2.36 -10.63
C SER A 65 11.77 -1.60 -9.35
N PHE A 66 12.78 -1.25 -8.54
CA PHE A 66 12.57 -0.45 -7.33
C PHE A 66 11.82 0.86 -7.65
N SER A 67 12.16 1.47 -8.79
CA SER A 67 11.54 2.70 -9.31
C SER A 67 10.04 2.61 -9.55
N VAL A 68 9.48 1.41 -9.78
CA VAL A 68 8.03 1.19 -9.96
C VAL A 68 7.39 0.66 -8.69
N ILE A 69 8.01 -0.34 -8.06
CA ILE A 69 7.44 -1.03 -6.90
C ILE A 69 7.36 -0.11 -5.68
N HIS A 70 8.37 0.74 -5.45
CA HIS A 70 8.38 1.62 -4.30
C HIS A 70 7.25 2.69 -4.35
N PRO A 71 7.04 3.42 -5.47
CA PRO A 71 5.88 4.29 -5.63
C PRO A 71 4.54 3.56 -5.50
N MET A 72 4.43 2.32 -5.99
CA MET A 72 3.20 1.52 -5.86
C MET A 72 2.80 1.25 -4.41
N MET A 73 3.75 1.26 -3.46
CA MET A 73 3.43 1.15 -2.03
C MET A 73 2.54 2.30 -1.55
N SER A 74 2.56 3.46 -2.22
CA SER A 74 1.66 4.58 -1.92
C SER A 74 0.18 4.24 -2.10
N MET A 75 -0.16 3.13 -2.79
CA MET A 75 -1.54 2.60 -2.79
C MET A 75 -2.02 2.22 -1.37
N GLY A 76 -1.10 1.97 -0.44
CA GLY A 76 -1.41 1.80 0.98
C GLY A 76 -2.23 2.95 1.56
N TYR A 77 -2.05 4.19 1.08
CA TYR A 77 -2.88 5.33 1.52
C TYR A 77 -4.35 5.17 1.13
N VAL A 78 -4.63 4.61 -0.06
CA VAL A 78 -6.00 4.32 -0.50
C VAL A 78 -6.62 3.29 0.44
N PHE A 79 -5.91 2.19 0.69
CA PHE A 79 -6.38 1.13 1.59
C PHE A 79 -6.58 1.65 3.01
N THR A 80 -5.66 2.48 3.52
CA THR A 80 -5.76 3.07 4.85
C THR A 80 -6.98 3.98 4.97
N ILE A 81 -7.31 4.79 3.96
CA ILE A 81 -8.55 5.60 3.98
C ILE A 81 -9.79 4.71 4.00
N ILE A 82 -9.85 3.69 3.15
CA ILE A 82 -11.00 2.77 3.08
C ILE A 82 -11.19 2.04 4.43
N VAL A 83 -10.11 1.47 4.96
CA VAL A 83 -10.12 0.76 6.23
C VAL A 83 -10.46 1.71 7.37
N SER A 84 -9.91 2.94 7.41
CA SER A 84 -10.21 3.91 8.46
C SER A 84 -11.67 4.36 8.43
N TYR A 85 -12.26 4.54 7.25
CA TYR A 85 -13.67 4.89 7.12
C TYR A 85 -14.59 3.75 7.58
N ILE A 86 -14.30 2.50 7.21
CA ILE A 86 -15.16 1.35 7.51
C ILE A 86 -14.99 0.89 8.96
N LEU A 87 -13.74 0.65 9.41
CA LEU A 87 -13.44 0.06 10.71
C LEU A 87 -13.44 1.09 11.84
N LEU A 88 -12.82 2.24 11.63
CA LEU A 88 -12.66 3.28 12.66
C LEU A 88 -13.78 4.33 12.62
N LYS A 89 -14.64 4.30 11.58
CA LYS A 89 -15.73 5.26 11.35
C LYS A 89 -15.26 6.72 11.40
N GLU A 90 -14.01 6.96 11.00
CA GLU A 90 -13.45 8.30 11.00
C GLU A 90 -13.98 9.13 9.83
N SER A 91 -14.22 10.41 10.08
CA SER A 91 -14.56 11.35 9.02
C SER A 91 -13.33 11.58 8.12
N VAL A 92 -13.44 11.09 6.88
CA VAL A 92 -12.43 11.35 5.85
C VAL A 92 -12.76 12.68 5.20
N GLY A 93 -11.99 13.72 5.52
CA GLY A 93 -12.15 15.02 4.89
C GLY A 93 -11.86 14.98 3.38
N LEU A 94 -12.57 15.81 2.61
CA LEU A 94 -12.42 15.92 1.15
C LEU A 94 -10.97 16.17 0.71
N GLY A 95 -10.19 16.93 1.47
CA GLY A 95 -8.78 17.17 1.19
C GLY A 95 -7.92 15.90 1.18
N LYS A 96 -8.20 14.92 2.05
CA LYS A 96 -7.49 13.63 2.05
C LYS A 96 -7.80 12.82 0.79
N ILE A 97 -9.05 12.86 0.33
CA ILE A 97 -9.47 12.16 -0.89
C ILE A 97 -8.77 12.76 -2.11
N ILE A 98 -8.75 14.08 -2.24
CA ILE A 98 -8.05 14.78 -3.33
C ILE A 98 -6.56 14.47 -3.30
N GLY A 99 -5.93 14.51 -2.13
CA GLY A 99 -4.51 14.17 -1.97
C GLY A 99 -4.19 12.74 -2.41
N VAL A 100 -5.03 11.77 -2.06
CA VAL A 100 -4.86 10.38 -2.50
C VAL A 100 -5.05 10.22 -4.00
N ILE A 101 -6.02 10.91 -4.60
CA ILE A 101 -6.18 10.92 -6.07
C ILE A 101 -4.90 11.46 -6.73
N LEU A 102 -4.32 12.54 -6.21
CA LEU A 102 -3.09 13.12 -6.73
C LEU A 102 -1.89 12.17 -6.62
N ILE A 103 -1.75 11.47 -5.49
CA ILE A 103 -0.75 10.40 -5.30
C ILE A 103 -0.94 9.30 -6.34
N MET A 104 -2.18 8.84 -6.54
CA MET A 104 -2.49 7.79 -7.52
C MET A 104 -2.13 8.20 -8.95
N PHE A 105 -2.39 9.45 -9.33
CA PHE A 105 -1.92 9.99 -10.60
C PHE A 105 -0.40 9.98 -10.70
N GLY A 106 0.32 10.44 -9.67
CA GLY A 106 1.78 10.41 -9.64
C GLY A 106 2.35 9.00 -9.80
N VAL A 107 1.78 8.03 -9.10
CA VAL A 107 2.17 6.61 -9.20
C VAL A 107 1.91 6.06 -10.61
N ALA A 108 0.78 6.41 -11.23
CA ALA A 108 0.49 6.00 -12.60
C ALA A 108 1.53 6.55 -13.59
N PHE A 109 1.92 7.82 -13.47
CA PHE A 109 2.97 8.41 -14.31
C PHE A 109 4.34 7.72 -14.12
N ILE A 110 4.72 7.41 -12.88
CA ILE A 110 6.00 6.72 -12.61
C ILE A 110 5.98 5.29 -13.17
N GLY A 111 4.87 4.56 -13.00
CA GLY A 111 4.73 3.22 -13.56
C GLY A 111 4.74 3.18 -15.10
N LEU A 112 4.31 4.26 -15.75
CA LEU A 112 4.33 4.40 -17.21
C LEU A 112 5.69 4.84 -17.76
N GLY A 113 6.50 5.54 -16.97
CA GLY A 113 7.81 6.07 -17.37
C GLY A 113 9.00 5.12 -17.17
N ASP A 114 8.76 3.91 -16.65
CA ASP A 114 9.78 2.86 -16.53
C ASP A 114 10.00 2.19 -17.90
N GLU A 115 10.96 2.73 -18.66
CA GLU A 115 11.52 2.14 -19.90
C GLU A 115 12.58 1.07 -19.60
#